data_AF-X6HEP4-F1
#
_entry.id   AF-X6HEP4-F1
#
_cell.length_a   1.000
_cell.length_b   1.000
_cell.length_c   1.000
_cell.angle_alpha   90.00
_cell.angle_beta   90.00
_cell.angle_gamma   90.00
#
_symmetry.space_group_name_H-M   'P 1'
#
loop_
_entity.id
_entity.type
_entity.pdbx_description
1 polymer ?
#
loop_
_entity_poly.entity_id
_entity_poly.type
_entity_poly.pdbx_seq_one_letter_code
_entity_poly.pdbx_strand_id
1 'polypeptide(L)'
;MATDIHRYYDERLDLEYAALLEAEQSEINPDLINPTRPMDADQSRTALCSSEAGRRLVSDWDSMGGFRAHLANVQRDAADIVRALGGNREQRVFMAHFDREVPEPARLAVYDEIAVGTPYVTPASLAEVKHFATTAAGKLLAAEWGSYAPEKVAMLRARAKRLTDAMTEEDADEFWTWFDELPPATAMAIFRKMAG
;
A
#
# COMPACT_ATOMS: atom_id res chain seq x y z
N MET A 1 -45.60 -16.50 -1.70
CA MET A 1 -44.95 -16.87 -0.42
C MET A 1 -43.46 -16.83 -0.69
N ALA A 2 -42.79 -15.72 -0.39
CA ALA A 2 -41.33 -15.65 -0.51
C ALA A 2 -40.76 -16.56 0.59
N THR A 3 -40.06 -17.61 0.20
CA THR A 3 -39.41 -18.55 1.12
C THR A 3 -38.32 -17.83 1.91
N ASP A 4 -38.10 -18.28 3.15
CA ASP A 4 -37.11 -17.73 4.10
C ASP A 4 -35.70 -17.57 3.50
N ILE A 5 -35.36 -18.43 2.53
CA ILE A 5 -34.11 -18.38 1.77
C ILE A 5 -34.00 -17.13 0.88
N HIS A 6 -35.08 -16.67 0.25
CA HIS A 6 -35.03 -15.43 -0.53
C HIS A 6 -34.79 -14.24 0.37
N ARG A 7 -35.44 -14.21 1.53
CA ARG A 7 -35.21 -13.17 2.54
C ARG A 7 -33.76 -13.19 3.05
N TYR A 8 -33.19 -14.37 3.28
CA TYR A 8 -31.80 -14.53 3.71
C TYR A 8 -30.80 -13.87 2.72
N TYR A 9 -30.98 -14.07 1.42
CA TYR A 9 -30.13 -13.44 0.41
C TYR A 9 -30.48 -11.97 0.13
N ASP A 10 -31.78 -11.62 0.13
CA ASP A 10 -32.24 -10.24 -0.13
C ASP A 10 -31.82 -9.28 1.00
N GLU A 11 -31.80 -9.75 2.25
CA GLU A 11 -31.32 -9.01 3.41
C GLU A 11 -29.79 -9.10 3.58
N ARG A 12 -29.08 -9.77 2.67
CA ARG A 12 -27.62 -9.96 2.72
C ARG A 12 -27.11 -10.64 3.99
N LEU A 13 -27.96 -11.44 4.65
CA LEU A 13 -27.62 -12.18 5.87
C LEU A 13 -26.55 -13.25 5.61
N ASP A 14 -26.39 -13.69 4.36
CA ASP A 14 -25.29 -14.53 3.90
C ASP A 14 -23.92 -13.84 4.05
N LEU A 15 -23.84 -12.55 3.80
CA LEU A 15 -22.62 -11.77 3.96
C LEU A 15 -22.32 -11.47 5.43
N GLU A 16 -23.37 -11.19 6.22
CA GLU A 16 -23.22 -11.01 7.67
C GLU A 16 -22.73 -12.31 8.34
N TYR A 17 -23.33 -13.45 7.97
CA TYR A 17 -22.90 -14.75 8.46
C TYR A 17 -21.46 -15.08 8.05
N ALA A 18 -21.08 -14.83 6.80
CA ALA A 18 -19.69 -15.00 6.35
C ALA A 18 -18.71 -14.11 7.11
N ALA A 19 -19.09 -12.86 7.42
CA ALA A 19 -18.27 -11.94 8.21
C ALA A 19 -18.10 -12.39 9.66
N LEU A 20 -19.16 -12.91 10.29
CA LEU A 20 -19.09 -13.49 11.64
C LEU A 20 -18.19 -14.73 11.67
N LEU A 21 -18.35 -15.62 10.70
CA LEU A 21 -17.56 -16.85 10.61
C LEU A 21 -16.08 -16.56 10.35
N GLU A 22 -15.77 -15.53 9.57
CA GLU A 22 -14.42 -15.02 9.37
C GLU A 22 -13.86 -14.38 10.65
N ALA A 23 -14.65 -13.58 11.38
CA ALA A 23 -14.22 -13.01 12.67
C ALA A 23 -13.89 -14.11 13.69
N GLU A 24 -14.73 -15.14 13.81
CA GLU A 24 -14.48 -16.30 14.67
C GLU A 24 -13.22 -17.08 14.25
N GLN A 25 -13.03 -17.28 12.95
CA GLN A 25 -11.81 -17.90 12.42
C GLN A 25 -10.55 -17.06 12.70
N SER A 26 -10.69 -15.73 12.74
CA SER A 26 -9.60 -14.80 13.07
C SER A 26 -9.11 -14.96 14.50
N GLU A 27 -10.03 -15.21 15.43
CA GLU A 27 -9.73 -15.40 16.85
C GLU A 27 -9.06 -16.75 17.10
N ILE A 28 -9.46 -17.78 16.34
CA ILE A 28 -8.95 -19.15 16.50
C ILE A 28 -7.59 -19.33 15.80
N ASN A 29 -7.46 -18.84 14.57
CA ASN A 29 -6.21 -18.88 13.82
C ASN A 29 -6.16 -17.69 12.83
N PRO A 30 -5.49 -16.58 13.20
CA PRO A 30 -5.42 -15.40 12.36
C PRO A 30 -4.72 -15.67 11.00
N ASP A 31 -3.92 -16.73 10.89
CA ASP A 31 -3.25 -17.10 9.64
C ASP A 31 -4.21 -17.69 8.58
N LEU A 32 -5.44 -18.06 8.95
CA LEU A 32 -6.45 -18.58 8.01
C LEU A 32 -7.10 -17.49 7.15
N ILE A 33 -7.01 -16.23 7.56
CA ILE A 33 -7.63 -15.11 6.86
C ILE A 33 -6.62 -14.45 5.95
N ASN A 34 -7.03 -14.20 4.71
CA ASN A 34 -6.23 -13.47 3.73
C ASN A 34 -6.03 -12.01 4.19
N PRO A 35 -4.81 -11.61 4.58
CA PRO A 35 -4.57 -10.26 5.10
C PRO A 35 -4.61 -9.19 3.99
N THR A 36 -4.53 -9.59 2.72
CA THR A 36 -4.59 -8.69 1.55
C THR A 36 -5.99 -8.62 0.93
N ARG A 37 -7.02 -9.07 1.65
CA ARG A 37 -8.39 -8.90 1.24
C ARG A 37 -8.76 -7.41 1.30
N PRO A 38 -9.32 -6.83 0.22
CA PRO A 38 -9.81 -5.45 0.23
C PRO A 38 -10.83 -5.22 1.35
N MET A 39 -10.64 -4.13 2.10
CA MET A 39 -11.62 -3.66 3.07
C MET A 39 -12.76 -2.94 2.33
N ASP A 40 -13.99 -3.05 2.84
CA ASP A 40 -15.14 -2.34 2.29
C ASP A 40 -14.88 -0.82 2.28
N ALA A 41 -15.44 -0.13 1.28
CA ALA A 41 -15.21 1.29 1.10
C ALA A 41 -15.79 2.14 2.24
N ASP A 42 -16.96 1.79 2.75
CA ASP A 42 -17.60 2.57 3.81
C ASP A 42 -16.85 2.34 5.13
N GLN A 43 -16.40 1.11 5.40
CA GLN A 43 -15.49 0.80 6.53
C GLN A 43 -14.17 1.57 6.43
N SER A 44 -13.53 1.55 5.25
CA SER A 44 -12.27 2.25 5.00
C SER A 44 -12.41 3.76 5.18
N ARG A 45 -13.53 4.34 4.70
CA ARG A 45 -13.83 5.75 4.88
C ARG A 45 -14.01 6.10 6.35
N THR A 46 -14.77 5.31 7.10
CA THR A 46 -14.94 5.52 8.55
C THR A 46 -13.62 5.46 9.29
N ALA A 47 -12.76 4.49 8.96
CA ALA A 47 -11.44 4.35 9.56
C ALA A 47 -10.54 5.56 9.25
N LEU A 48 -10.43 5.97 7.98
CA LEU A 48 -9.61 7.13 7.60
C LEU A 48 -10.14 8.45 8.20
N CYS A 49 -11.46 8.60 8.32
CA CYS A 49 -12.06 9.81 8.89
C CYS A 49 -11.88 9.95 10.42
N SER A 50 -11.26 8.98 11.11
CA SER A 50 -10.99 9.08 12.56
C SER A 50 -9.96 10.15 12.89
N SER A 51 -9.04 10.47 11.97
CA SER A 51 -8.02 11.51 12.14
C SER A 51 -8.28 12.72 11.22
N GLU A 52 -7.64 13.86 11.53
CA GLU A 52 -7.74 15.04 10.67
C GLU A 52 -7.04 14.84 9.33
N ALA A 53 -5.86 14.22 9.35
CA ALA A 53 -5.10 13.91 8.14
C ALA A 53 -5.88 12.96 7.21
N GLY A 54 -6.50 11.91 7.77
CA GLY A 54 -7.28 10.99 6.96
C GLY A 54 -8.58 11.60 6.42
N ARG A 55 -9.23 12.51 7.16
CA ARG A 55 -10.37 13.31 6.62
C ARG A 55 -9.97 14.15 5.41
N ARG A 56 -8.78 14.75 5.44
CA ARG A 56 -8.24 15.52 4.31
C ARG A 56 -7.99 14.62 3.11
N LEU A 57 -7.31 13.49 3.30
CA LEU A 57 -7.07 12.50 2.24
C LEU A 57 -8.37 12.03 1.57
N VAL A 58 -9.38 11.68 2.37
CA VAL A 58 -10.70 11.25 1.87
C VAL A 58 -11.34 12.36 1.04
N SER A 59 -11.28 13.60 1.50
CA SER A 59 -11.81 14.77 0.79
C SER A 59 -11.07 15.01 -0.53
N ASP A 60 -9.75 14.90 -0.53
CA ASP A 60 -8.92 15.08 -1.71
C ASP A 60 -9.24 14.01 -2.76
N TRP A 61 -9.30 12.74 -2.37
CA TRP A 61 -9.68 11.65 -3.26
C TRP A 61 -11.09 11.78 -3.81
N ASP A 62 -12.05 12.23 -3.00
CA ASP A 62 -13.41 12.51 -3.47
C ASP A 62 -13.42 13.61 -4.54
N SER A 63 -12.58 14.65 -4.38
CA SER A 63 -12.46 15.72 -5.37
C SER A 63 -11.73 15.30 -6.66
N MET A 64 -10.84 14.31 -6.59
CA MET A 64 -9.96 13.87 -7.68
C MET A 64 -10.43 12.59 -8.40
N GLY A 65 -11.75 12.36 -8.46
CA GLY A 65 -12.33 11.22 -9.20
C GLY A 65 -13.02 10.17 -8.33
N GLY A 66 -13.13 10.42 -7.03
CA GLY A 66 -13.97 9.65 -6.11
C GLY A 66 -13.17 8.69 -5.23
N PHE A 67 -13.46 8.70 -3.93
CA PHE A 67 -12.80 7.88 -2.92
C PHE A 67 -12.74 6.38 -3.28
N ARG A 68 -13.82 5.81 -3.81
CA ARG A 68 -13.90 4.37 -4.12
C ARG A 68 -12.89 3.94 -5.18
N ALA A 69 -12.63 4.79 -6.18
CA ALA A 69 -11.70 4.47 -7.26
C ALA A 69 -10.25 4.48 -6.75
N HIS A 70 -9.88 5.51 -5.99
CA HIS A 70 -8.57 5.63 -5.36
C HIS A 70 -8.32 4.52 -4.36
N LEU A 71 -9.27 4.26 -3.46
CA LEU A 71 -9.17 3.17 -2.50
C LEU A 71 -8.94 1.82 -3.19
N ALA A 72 -9.68 1.52 -4.25
CA ALA A 72 -9.53 0.25 -4.97
C ALA A 72 -8.14 0.10 -5.62
N ASN A 73 -7.55 1.19 -6.11
CA ASN A 73 -6.19 1.19 -6.65
C ASN A 73 -5.15 1.01 -5.54
N VAL A 74 -5.28 1.75 -4.45
CA VAL A 74 -4.37 1.64 -3.29
C VAL A 74 -4.40 0.24 -2.70
N GLN A 75 -5.59 -0.31 -2.45
CA GLN A 75 -5.74 -1.66 -1.89
C GLN A 75 -5.18 -2.73 -2.84
N ARG A 76 -5.36 -2.58 -4.17
CA ARG A 76 -4.78 -3.50 -5.16
C ARG A 76 -3.25 -3.45 -5.10
N ASP A 77 -2.68 -2.25 -5.15
CA ASP A 77 -1.24 -2.07 -5.27
C ASP A 77 -0.52 -2.44 -3.96
N ALA A 78 -1.07 -2.06 -2.82
CA ALA A 78 -0.59 -2.49 -1.52
C ALA A 78 -0.70 -4.03 -1.36
N ALA A 79 -1.81 -4.63 -1.80
CA ALA A 79 -1.96 -6.08 -1.76
C ALA A 79 -0.91 -6.80 -2.63
N ASP A 80 -0.58 -6.29 -3.81
CA ASP A 80 0.46 -6.87 -4.67
C ASP A 80 1.85 -6.82 -4.02
N ILE A 81 2.19 -5.69 -3.37
CA ILE A 81 3.44 -5.55 -2.61
C ILE A 81 3.47 -6.59 -1.48
N VAL A 82 2.40 -6.64 -0.67
CA VAL A 82 2.33 -7.49 0.51
C VAL A 82 2.36 -8.97 0.13
N ARG A 83 1.65 -9.39 -0.94
CA ARG A 83 1.67 -10.78 -1.43
C ARG A 83 3.05 -11.26 -1.85
N ALA A 84 3.93 -10.35 -2.28
CA ALA A 84 5.31 -10.70 -2.65
C ALA A 84 6.20 -11.01 -1.43
N LEU A 85 5.74 -10.73 -0.20
CA LEU A 85 6.54 -10.87 1.03
C LEU A 85 6.48 -12.26 1.67
N GLY A 86 5.63 -13.17 1.19
CA GLY A 86 5.54 -14.53 1.72
C GLY A 86 4.10 -14.97 2.02
N GLY A 87 3.93 -15.80 3.05
CA GLY A 87 2.64 -16.32 3.48
C GLY A 87 1.86 -15.32 4.35
N ASN A 88 0.65 -15.71 4.76
CA ASN A 88 -0.25 -14.84 5.52
C ASN A 88 0.39 -14.28 6.80
N ARG A 89 1.25 -15.05 7.45
CA ARG A 89 1.95 -14.63 8.67
C ARG A 89 2.94 -13.50 8.39
N GLU A 90 3.82 -13.66 7.40
CA GLU A 90 4.79 -12.64 7.01
C GLU A 90 4.10 -11.35 6.57
N GLN A 91 3.01 -11.50 5.81
CA GLN A 91 2.17 -10.38 5.36
C GLN A 91 1.57 -9.60 6.54
N ARG A 92 0.99 -10.28 7.53
CA ARG A 92 0.45 -9.65 8.74
C ARG A 92 1.51 -8.95 9.57
N VAL A 93 2.67 -9.58 9.74
CA VAL A 93 3.79 -8.98 10.48
C VAL A 93 4.25 -7.71 9.79
N PHE A 94 4.39 -7.71 8.46
CA PHE A 94 4.74 -6.51 7.71
C PHE A 94 3.70 -5.40 7.87
N MET A 95 2.40 -5.71 7.69
CA MET A 95 1.33 -4.72 7.84
C MET A 95 1.27 -4.15 9.26
N ALA A 96 1.37 -4.98 10.28
CA ALA A 96 1.38 -4.54 11.67
C ALA A 96 2.62 -3.70 12.02
N HIS A 97 3.79 -4.05 11.46
CA HIS A 97 5.02 -3.27 11.64
C HIS A 97 4.91 -1.91 10.95
N PHE A 98 4.36 -1.87 9.72
CA PHE A 98 4.08 -0.62 9.02
C PHE A 98 3.14 0.27 9.84
N ASP A 99 2.03 -0.27 10.35
CA ASP A 99 1.05 0.49 11.12
C ASP A 99 1.59 1.01 12.46
N ARG A 100 2.54 0.30 13.07
CA ARG A 100 3.11 0.64 14.38
C ARG A 100 4.29 1.59 14.30
N GLU A 101 5.21 1.37 13.35
CA GLU A 101 6.49 2.09 13.28
C GLU A 101 6.43 3.31 12.35
N VAL A 102 5.47 3.38 11.42
CA VAL A 102 5.34 4.51 10.51
C VAL A 102 4.26 5.47 11.01
N PRO A 103 4.58 6.76 11.23
CA PRO A 103 3.61 7.76 11.63
C PRO A 103 2.39 7.78 10.70
N GLU A 104 1.21 8.01 11.27
CA GLU A 104 -0.03 8.07 10.48
C GLU A 104 0.05 9.06 9.30
N PRO A 105 0.58 10.29 9.45
CA PRO A 105 0.73 11.21 8.30
C PRO A 105 1.58 10.61 7.17
N ALA A 106 2.68 9.94 7.51
CA ALA A 106 3.53 9.29 6.53
C ALA A 106 2.83 8.09 5.84
N ARG A 107 2.08 7.28 6.59
CA ARG A 107 1.26 6.18 6.00
C ARG A 107 0.23 6.71 5.02
N LEU A 108 -0.45 7.80 5.36
CA LEU A 108 -1.44 8.44 4.50
C LEU A 108 -0.82 9.03 3.23
N ALA A 109 0.37 9.64 3.34
CA ALA A 109 1.12 10.12 2.17
C ALA A 109 1.55 8.96 1.24
N VAL A 110 1.89 7.79 1.79
CA VAL A 110 2.14 6.57 0.98
C VAL A 110 0.88 6.14 0.23
N TYR A 111 -0.29 6.15 0.90
CA TYR A 111 -1.56 5.81 0.23
C TYR A 111 -1.87 6.78 -0.91
N ASP A 112 -1.66 8.08 -0.69
CA ASP A 112 -1.88 9.09 -1.72
C ASP A 112 -0.93 8.93 -2.91
N GLU A 113 0.36 8.69 -2.66
CA GLU A 113 1.35 8.49 -3.72
C GLU A 113 1.06 7.22 -4.56
N ILE A 114 0.51 6.17 -3.94
CA ILE A 114 0.02 5.01 -4.69
C ILE A 114 -1.18 5.39 -5.56
N ALA A 115 -2.12 6.19 -5.04
CA ALA A 115 -3.34 6.60 -5.74
C ALA A 115 -3.08 7.50 -6.96
N VAL A 116 -2.12 8.43 -6.85
CA VAL A 116 -1.77 9.42 -7.89
C VAL A 116 -1.22 8.78 -9.17
N GLY A 117 -0.69 7.55 -9.10
CA GLY A 117 -0.17 6.83 -10.25
C GLY A 117 1.20 7.32 -10.75
N THR A 118 1.61 6.83 -11.93
CA THR A 118 2.96 7.00 -12.46
C THR A 118 3.20 8.37 -13.08
N PRO A 119 4.21 9.15 -12.61
CA PRO A 119 4.61 10.39 -13.24
C PRO A 119 5.24 10.16 -14.60
N TYR A 120 5.18 11.19 -15.45
CA TYR A 120 6.12 11.29 -16.58
C TYR A 120 7.50 11.66 -16.03
N VAL A 121 8.52 10.91 -16.44
CA VAL A 121 9.91 11.10 -15.97
C VAL A 121 10.88 11.14 -17.13
N THR A 122 11.92 11.96 -16.99
CA THR A 122 13.10 11.89 -17.86
C THR A 122 14.02 10.79 -17.33
N PRO A 123 14.55 9.89 -18.19
CA PRO A 123 15.44 8.83 -17.75
C PRO A 123 16.62 9.35 -16.93
N ALA A 124 16.94 8.64 -15.85
CA ALA A 124 18.01 9.00 -14.95
C ALA A 124 19.37 8.90 -15.64
N SER A 125 20.30 9.75 -15.22
CA SER A 125 21.70 9.65 -15.66
C SER A 125 22.33 8.34 -15.19
N LEU A 126 23.40 7.89 -15.87
CA LEU A 126 24.16 6.72 -15.43
C LEU A 126 24.75 6.89 -14.02
N ALA A 127 25.04 8.12 -13.60
CA ALA A 127 25.51 8.41 -12.25
C ALA A 127 24.43 8.13 -11.20
N GLU A 128 23.18 8.51 -11.48
CA GLU A 128 22.04 8.24 -10.60
C GLU A 128 21.71 6.74 -10.53
N VAL A 129 21.79 6.02 -11.65
CA VAL A 129 21.62 4.56 -11.65
C VAL A 129 22.72 3.89 -10.83
N LYS A 130 23.98 4.35 -10.94
CA LYS A 130 25.08 3.85 -10.11
C LYS A 130 24.87 4.15 -8.63
N HIS A 131 24.34 5.33 -8.30
CA HIS A 131 24.02 5.70 -6.92
C HIS A 131 22.91 4.81 -6.35
N PHE A 132 21.83 4.56 -7.11
CA PHE A 132 20.78 3.61 -6.73
C PHE A 132 21.35 2.20 -6.49
N ALA A 133 22.29 1.76 -7.33
CA ALA A 133 22.96 0.46 -7.21
C ALA A 133 23.96 0.33 -6.05
N THR A 134 24.09 1.34 -5.18
CA THR A 134 24.92 1.24 -3.96
C THR A 134 24.27 0.40 -2.87
N THR A 135 22.93 0.33 -2.85
CA THR A 135 22.18 -0.52 -1.90
C THR A 135 22.07 -1.95 -2.41
N ALA A 136 21.89 -2.92 -1.51
CA ALA A 136 21.75 -4.33 -1.89
C ALA A 136 20.53 -4.55 -2.81
N ALA A 137 19.38 -3.96 -2.46
CA ALA A 137 18.16 -4.00 -3.26
C ALA A 137 18.36 -3.31 -4.62
N GLY A 138 18.93 -2.10 -4.62
CA GLY A 138 19.11 -1.32 -5.83
C GLY A 138 20.11 -1.95 -6.80
N LYS A 139 21.16 -2.60 -6.30
CA LYS A 139 22.10 -3.36 -7.14
C LYS A 139 21.42 -4.51 -7.88
N LEU A 140 20.60 -5.29 -7.17
CA LEU A 140 19.87 -6.42 -7.76
C LEU A 140 18.85 -5.94 -8.79
N LEU A 141 18.11 -4.87 -8.49
CA LEU A 141 17.12 -4.30 -9.41
C LEU A 141 17.74 -3.63 -10.63
N ALA A 142 18.85 -2.91 -10.47
CA ALA A 142 19.54 -2.32 -11.61
C ALA A 142 20.05 -3.41 -12.59
N ALA A 143 20.50 -4.56 -12.05
CA ALA A 143 20.86 -5.72 -12.87
C ALA A 143 19.62 -6.37 -13.52
N GLU A 144 18.52 -6.51 -12.79
CA GLU A 144 17.24 -7.06 -13.29
C GLU A 144 16.65 -6.21 -14.42
N TRP A 145 16.63 -4.89 -14.28
CA TRP A 145 16.03 -3.98 -15.25
C TRP A 145 16.90 -3.71 -16.48
N GLY A 146 18.22 -3.92 -16.37
CA GLY A 146 19.15 -3.77 -17.49
C GLY A 146 19.03 -2.41 -18.17
N SER A 147 18.67 -2.40 -19.47
CA SER A 147 18.51 -1.17 -20.25
C SER A 147 17.38 -0.25 -19.77
N TYR A 148 16.40 -0.77 -19.02
CA TYR A 148 15.29 0.01 -18.46
C TYR A 148 15.61 0.64 -17.11
N ALA A 149 16.77 0.34 -16.50
CA ALA A 149 17.16 0.87 -15.20
C ALA A 149 17.11 2.42 -15.12
N PRO A 150 17.56 3.19 -16.13
CA PRO A 150 17.43 4.66 -16.10
C PRO A 150 15.99 5.16 -15.92
N GLU A 151 15.02 4.55 -16.60
CA GLU A 151 13.61 4.94 -16.52
C GLU A 151 13.01 4.55 -15.17
N LYS A 152 13.28 3.33 -14.70
CA LYS A 152 12.79 2.82 -13.41
C LYS A 152 13.36 3.61 -12.23
N VAL A 153 14.65 3.95 -12.27
CA VAL A 153 15.28 4.79 -11.24
C VAL A 153 14.73 6.21 -11.26
N ALA A 154 14.47 6.78 -12.44
CA ALA A 154 13.83 8.10 -12.53
C ALA A 154 12.41 8.09 -11.95
N MET A 155 11.64 7.04 -12.23
CA MET A 155 10.30 6.84 -11.67
C MET A 155 10.35 6.83 -10.15
N LEU A 156 11.20 5.99 -9.57
CA LEU A 156 11.35 5.89 -8.12
C LEU A 156 11.78 7.22 -7.48
N ARG A 157 12.73 7.94 -8.09
CA ARG A 157 13.19 9.24 -7.58
C ARG A 157 12.09 10.29 -7.62
N ALA A 158 11.30 10.34 -8.71
CA ALA A 158 10.19 11.27 -8.82
C ALA A 158 9.11 11.00 -7.77
N ARG A 159 8.76 9.72 -7.57
CA ARG A 159 7.80 9.30 -6.54
C ARG A 159 8.33 9.57 -5.13
N ALA A 160 9.57 9.22 -4.84
CA ALA A 160 10.22 9.50 -3.56
C ALA A 160 10.22 11.00 -3.25
N LYS A 161 10.51 11.84 -4.25
CA LYS A 161 10.43 13.30 -4.09
C LYS A 161 9.02 13.76 -3.74
N ARG A 162 7.99 13.32 -4.47
CA ARG A 162 6.60 13.71 -4.17
C ARG A 162 6.16 13.25 -2.79
N LEU A 163 6.55 12.04 -2.41
CA LEU A 163 6.27 11.48 -1.10
C LEU A 163 6.89 12.35 0.01
N THR A 164 8.18 12.70 -0.11
CA THR A 164 8.86 13.60 0.84
C THR A 164 8.23 15.01 0.85
N ASP A 165 7.90 15.56 -0.33
CA ASP A 165 7.29 16.90 -0.44
C ASP A 165 5.88 16.96 0.19
N ALA A 166 5.21 15.81 0.37
CA ALA A 166 3.89 15.69 1.01
C ALA A 166 3.95 15.48 2.53
N MET A 167 5.15 15.28 3.08
CA MET A 167 5.38 15.03 4.50
C MET A 167 6.04 16.25 5.17
N THR A 168 5.99 16.30 6.51
CA THR A 168 6.90 17.15 7.27
C THR A 168 8.32 16.57 7.21
N GLU A 169 9.34 17.39 7.52
CA GLU A 169 10.73 16.91 7.56
C GLU A 169 10.90 15.76 8.58
N GLU A 170 10.26 15.88 9.76
CA GLU A 170 10.26 14.84 10.80
C GLU A 170 9.59 13.54 10.33
N ASP A 171 8.37 13.63 9.76
CA ASP A 171 7.66 12.44 9.25
C ASP A 171 8.44 11.75 8.12
N ALA A 172 9.10 12.54 7.25
CA ALA A 172 9.90 12.01 6.16
C ALA A 172 11.14 11.27 6.68
N ASP A 173 11.86 11.87 7.64
CA ASP A 173 13.04 11.25 8.24
C ASP A 173 12.71 9.93 8.95
N GLU A 174 11.60 9.88 9.70
CA GLU A 174 11.11 8.65 10.33
C GLU A 174 10.73 7.59 9.28
N PHE A 175 10.02 7.99 8.23
CA PHE A 175 9.64 7.08 7.14
C PHE A 175 10.86 6.50 6.42
N TRP A 176 11.84 7.33 6.05
CA TRP A 176 13.04 6.85 5.34
C TRP A 176 13.93 6.00 6.24
N THR A 177 14.00 6.30 7.54
CA THR A 177 14.68 5.43 8.53
C THR A 177 14.04 4.05 8.57
N TRP A 178 12.71 3.98 8.71
CA TRP A 178 11.97 2.71 8.66
C TRP A 178 12.19 1.97 7.33
N PHE A 179 12.17 2.69 6.21
CA PHE A 179 12.33 2.10 4.88
C PHE A 179 13.74 1.50 4.68
N ASP A 180 14.78 2.19 5.15
CA ASP A 180 16.18 1.75 5.04
C ASP A 180 16.48 0.51 5.90
N GLU A 181 15.71 0.27 6.96
CA GLU A 181 15.79 -0.92 7.80
C GLU A 181 15.10 -2.16 7.21
N LEU A 182 14.36 -2.01 6.10
CA LEU A 182 13.66 -3.12 5.47
C LEU A 182 14.63 -4.18 4.91
N PRO A 183 14.30 -5.48 5.04
CA PRO A 183 15.05 -6.53 4.36
C PRO A 183 15.12 -6.26 2.85
N PRO A 184 16.24 -6.56 2.17
CA PRO A 184 16.40 -6.27 0.74
C PRO A 184 15.27 -6.83 -0.13
N ALA A 185 14.76 -8.01 0.19
CA ALA A 185 13.64 -8.62 -0.55
C ALA A 185 12.35 -7.78 -0.44
N THR A 186 12.05 -7.24 0.73
CA THR A 186 10.89 -6.37 0.99
C THR A 186 11.02 -5.04 0.25
N ALA A 187 12.17 -4.38 0.39
CA ALA A 187 12.45 -3.14 -0.34
C ALA A 187 12.35 -3.35 -1.86
N MET A 188 12.84 -4.48 -2.38
CA MET A 188 12.72 -4.82 -3.80
C MET A 188 11.27 -5.01 -4.25
N ALA A 189 10.41 -5.63 -3.43
CA ALA A 189 8.99 -5.77 -3.75
C ALA A 189 8.30 -4.41 -3.89
N ILE A 190 8.59 -3.49 -2.96
CA ILE A 190 8.09 -2.11 -3.02
C ILE A 190 8.61 -1.40 -4.26
N PHE A 191 9.93 -1.41 -4.49
CA PHE A 191 10.53 -0.74 -5.64
C PHE A 191 10.00 -1.25 -6.98
N ARG A 192 9.81 -2.56 -7.15
CA ARG A 192 9.23 -3.11 -8.38
C ARG A 192 7.84 -2.53 -8.64
N LYS A 193 6.99 -2.50 -7.61
CA LYS A 193 5.63 -1.95 -7.76
C LYS A 193 5.65 -0.46 -8.06
N MET A 194 6.49 0.30 -7.36
CA MET A 194 6.55 1.75 -7.50
C MET A 194 7.20 2.21 -8.81
N ALA A 195 8.06 1.38 -9.42
CA ALA A 195 8.72 1.70 -10.69
C ALA A 195 7.84 1.44 -11.93
N GLY A 196 6.62 0.91 -11.76
CA GLY A 196 5.66 0.60 -12.83
C GLY A 196 5.82 -0.80 -13.39
#